data_AF-A0A959WK03-F1
#
_entry.id   AF-A0A959WK03-F1
#
_cell.length_a   1.000
_cell.length_b   1.000
_cell.length_c   1.000
_cell.angle_alpha   90.00
_cell.angle_beta   90.00
_cell.angle_gamma   90.00
#
_symmetry.space_group_name_H-M   'P 1'
#
loop_
_entity.id
_entity.type
_entity.pdbx_description
1 polymer ?
#
loop_
_entity_poly.entity_id
_entity_poly.type
_entity_poly.pdbx_seq_one_letter_code
_entity_poly.pdbx_strand_id
1 'polypeptide(L)'
;MSRTRHTLVIALITGSLVASGCGGGTSDTTTGSTAGTAATETTTDADVTTTTSTVTAPPTTAAVPDGPTGVVDGGVLVADVQQINRLLTQFAQHLAAASESPAALKERLPVLRSRLALVDGYATRIRGYTVSDAPLERRRKALAAPLRRVVKVGGVFVDAASDGDYARTQAVATEFKAALVRLRTAAAK
;
A
#
# COMPACT_ATOMS: atom_id res chain seq x y z
N MET A 1 -37.34 11.46 -3.83
CA MET A 1 -35.98 11.44 -4.39
C MET A 1 -35.06 10.65 -3.47
N SER A 2 -34.96 9.33 -3.68
CA SER A 2 -34.06 8.47 -2.89
C SER A 2 -32.62 8.67 -3.34
N ARG A 3 -31.78 9.22 -2.45
CA ARG A 3 -30.33 9.18 -2.63
C ARG A 3 -29.87 7.77 -2.27
N THR A 4 -29.71 6.93 -3.28
CA THR A 4 -29.11 5.60 -3.17
C THR A 4 -27.69 5.77 -2.63
N ARG A 5 -27.50 5.57 -1.33
CA ARG A 5 -26.18 5.55 -0.68
C ARG A 5 -25.41 4.39 -1.28
N HIS A 6 -24.57 4.68 -2.28
CA HIS A 6 -23.64 3.71 -2.82
C HIS A 6 -22.52 3.54 -1.80
N THR A 7 -22.70 2.56 -0.92
CA THR A 7 -21.65 2.11 0.00
C THR A 7 -20.53 1.50 -0.85
N LEU A 8 -19.50 2.30 -1.11
CA LEU A 8 -18.33 1.92 -1.89
C LEU A 8 -17.44 1.01 -1.04
N VAL A 9 -17.70 -0.29 -1.07
CA VAL A 9 -16.85 -1.28 -0.39
C VAL A 9 -15.61 -1.53 -1.27
N ILE A 10 -14.59 -0.68 -1.15
CA ILE A 10 -13.26 -1.04 -1.64
C ILE A 10 -12.69 -2.03 -0.64
N ALA A 11 -12.95 -3.32 -0.87
CA ALA A 11 -12.28 -4.41 -0.16
C ALA A 11 -10.80 -4.44 -0.57
N LEU A 12 -10.01 -3.52 -0.01
CA LEU A 12 -8.56 -3.57 -0.01
C LEU A 12 -8.19 -4.79 0.82
N ILE A 13 -7.88 -5.88 0.12
CA ILE A 13 -7.44 -7.14 0.70
C ILE A 13 -6.26 -6.83 1.62
N THR A 14 -6.55 -6.80 2.92
CA THR A 14 -5.61 -6.96 4.03
C THR A 14 -5.06 -8.37 3.89
N GLY A 15 -4.15 -8.54 2.93
CA GLY A 15 -3.51 -9.81 2.68
C GLY A 15 -2.60 -10.11 3.86
N SER A 16 -3.09 -10.92 4.79
CA SER A 16 -2.29 -11.58 5.81
C SER A 16 -1.01 -12.11 5.18
N LEU A 17 0.13 -11.53 5.56
CA LEU A 17 1.42 -12.19 5.38
C LEU A 17 1.44 -13.37 6.35
N VAL A 18 0.89 -14.51 5.94
CA VAL A 18 1.36 -15.79 6.47
C VAL A 18 2.59 -16.12 5.65
N ALA A 19 3.75 -15.74 6.16
CA ALA A 19 5.01 -16.28 5.69
C ALA A 19 4.91 -17.80 5.83
N SER A 20 5.03 -18.50 4.70
CA SER A 20 5.02 -19.95 4.63
C SER A 20 6.22 -20.51 5.40
N GLY A 21 6.00 -20.86 6.67
CA GLY A 21 6.78 -21.87 7.36
C GLY A 21 6.34 -23.24 6.85
N CYS A 22 7.24 -23.93 6.17
CA CYS A 22 7.12 -25.33 5.80
C CYS A 22 6.89 -26.18 7.07
N GLY A 23 5.86 -27.03 7.07
CA GLY A 23 5.58 -27.94 8.17
C GLY A 23 4.37 -28.80 7.84
N GLY A 24 4.60 -29.89 7.10
CA GLY A 24 3.58 -30.89 6.79
C GLY A 24 3.05 -31.57 8.05
N GLY A 25 1.77 -31.91 8.02
CA GLY A 25 1.11 -32.66 9.08
C GLY A 25 -0.30 -33.07 8.65
N THR A 26 -0.47 -34.37 8.58
CA THR A 26 -1.57 -35.18 8.05
C THR A 26 -2.96 -34.83 8.59
N SER A 27 -3.97 -35.07 7.75
CA SER A 27 -5.40 -35.06 8.05
C SER A 27 -5.77 -35.80 9.34
N ASP A 28 -6.74 -35.26 10.08
CA ASP A 28 -7.75 -36.08 10.74
C ASP A 28 -9.09 -35.34 10.83
N THR A 29 -10.13 -36.07 10.45
CA THR A 29 -11.53 -35.66 10.52
C THR A 29 -12.05 -36.03 11.89
N THR A 30 -12.61 -35.09 12.65
CA THR A 30 -13.38 -35.43 13.85
C THR A 30 -14.62 -34.58 13.94
N THR A 31 -15.74 -35.22 13.63
CA THR A 31 -17.10 -34.79 13.97
C THR A 31 -17.27 -34.89 15.48
N GLY A 32 -17.72 -33.81 16.13
CA GLY A 32 -18.00 -33.79 17.56
C GLY A 32 -19.02 -32.71 17.91
N SER A 33 -20.25 -33.15 18.17
CA SER A 33 -21.37 -32.40 18.76
C SER A 33 -21.07 -32.04 20.24
N THR A 34 -21.61 -30.92 20.75
CA THR A 34 -22.47 -30.84 21.98
C THR A 34 -22.70 -29.38 22.38
N ALA A 35 -23.95 -29.08 22.77
CA ALA A 35 -24.49 -27.79 23.21
C ALA A 35 -23.93 -27.30 24.56
N GLY A 36 -24.09 -26.00 24.84
CA GLY A 36 -23.84 -25.42 26.17
C GLY A 36 -24.26 -23.96 26.28
N THR A 37 -25.47 -23.72 26.77
CA THR A 37 -26.02 -22.44 27.23
C THR A 37 -25.31 -21.97 28.50
N ALA A 38 -24.86 -20.71 28.56
CA ALA A 38 -24.82 -19.93 29.80
C ALA A 38 -24.82 -18.43 29.48
N ALA A 39 -25.84 -17.74 29.97
CA ALA A 39 -25.90 -16.30 30.05
C ALA A 39 -24.92 -15.79 31.11
N THR A 40 -24.24 -14.69 30.83
CA THR A 40 -23.62 -13.85 31.86
C THR A 40 -23.79 -12.41 31.42
N GLU A 41 -24.77 -11.74 32.02
CA GLU A 41 -24.85 -10.28 32.03
C GLU A 41 -23.64 -9.78 32.84
N THR A 42 -22.83 -8.93 32.22
CA THR A 42 -21.87 -8.10 32.93
C THR A 42 -22.02 -6.69 32.41
N THR A 43 -22.77 -5.91 33.17
CA THR A 43 -22.79 -4.45 33.08
C THR A 43 -21.39 -3.97 33.48
N THR A 44 -20.65 -3.37 32.54
CA THR A 44 -19.43 -2.63 32.86
C THR A 44 -19.44 -1.33 32.07
N ASP A 45 -19.58 -0.26 32.85
CA ASP A 45 -19.17 1.11 32.63
C ASP A 45 -18.60 1.48 31.27
N ALA A 46 -19.34 2.33 30.56
CA ALA A 46 -18.87 3.03 29.39
C ALA A 46 -17.91 4.16 29.81
N ASP A 47 -16.62 3.84 29.97
CA ASP A 47 -15.57 4.85 29.91
C ASP A 47 -15.44 5.29 28.45
N VAL A 48 -16.06 6.43 28.12
CA VAL A 48 -15.90 7.10 26.83
C VAL A 48 -14.52 7.75 26.83
N THR A 49 -13.49 6.95 26.56
CA THR A 49 -12.16 7.46 26.24
C THR A 49 -12.27 8.20 24.91
N THR A 50 -12.44 9.52 24.99
CA THR A 50 -12.48 10.41 23.83
C THR A 50 -11.08 10.43 23.22
N THR A 51 -10.85 9.60 22.20
CA THR A 51 -9.62 9.61 21.42
C THR A 51 -9.55 10.93 20.68
N THR A 52 -8.78 11.85 21.26
CA THR A 52 -8.43 13.13 20.63
C THR A 52 -7.72 12.80 19.33
N SER A 53 -8.40 12.99 18.21
CA SER A 53 -7.82 12.88 16.88
C SER A 53 -6.81 13.99 16.71
N THR A 54 -5.54 13.67 16.93
CA THR A 54 -4.43 14.58 16.63
C THR A 54 -4.45 14.84 15.13
N VAL A 55 -4.92 16.02 14.74
CA VAL A 55 -4.82 16.54 13.38
C VAL A 55 -3.32 16.58 13.05
N THR A 56 -2.87 15.58 12.31
CA THR A 56 -1.50 15.54 11.80
C THR A 56 -1.38 16.70 10.81
N ALA A 57 -0.42 17.59 11.07
CA ALA A 57 -0.12 18.72 10.19
C ALA A 57 -0.03 18.26 8.72
N PRO A 58 -0.42 19.12 7.75
CA PRO A 58 -0.30 18.79 6.34
C PRO A 58 1.14 18.36 6.04
N PRO A 59 1.35 17.31 5.23
CA PRO A 59 2.70 16.87 4.92
C PRO A 59 3.42 18.04 4.25
N THR A 60 4.52 18.50 4.87
CA THR A 60 5.51 19.32 4.19
C THR A 60 5.87 18.63 2.88
N THR A 61 5.81 19.37 1.76
CA THR A 61 6.24 18.89 0.45
C THR A 61 7.62 18.28 0.58
N ALA A 62 7.67 16.95 0.64
CA ALA A 62 8.92 16.24 0.81
C ALA A 62 9.70 16.43 -0.49
N ALA A 63 10.91 17.00 -0.39
CA ALA A 63 11.77 17.16 -1.54
C ALA A 63 12.01 15.78 -2.17
N VAL A 64 11.89 15.71 -3.50
CA VAL A 64 12.31 14.54 -4.25
C VAL A 64 13.81 14.37 -3.96
N PRO A 65 14.26 13.21 -3.45
CA PRO A 65 15.65 13.06 -3.06
C PRO A 65 16.54 13.12 -4.30
N ASP A 66 17.43 14.10 -4.37
CA ASP A 66 18.59 14.05 -5.25
C ASP A 66 19.40 12.81 -4.86
N GLY A 67 19.67 11.94 -5.82
CA GLY A 67 20.32 10.67 -5.58
C GLY A 67 21.67 10.56 -6.24
N PRO A 68 22.50 9.62 -5.77
CA PRO A 68 23.77 9.33 -6.40
C PRO A 68 23.52 8.85 -7.84
N THR A 69 24.34 9.35 -8.75
CA THR A 69 24.47 8.83 -10.12
C THR A 69 25.76 8.04 -10.23
N GLY A 70 25.79 6.99 -11.04
CA GLY A 70 26.99 6.17 -11.27
C GLY A 70 27.00 4.86 -10.48
N VAL A 71 28.17 4.39 -10.05
CA VAL A 71 28.31 3.11 -9.34
C VAL A 71 28.12 3.34 -7.84
N VAL A 72 27.22 2.59 -7.21
CA VAL A 72 26.94 2.66 -5.78
C VAL A 72 27.10 1.29 -5.11
N ASP A 73 27.28 1.33 -3.79
CA ASP A 73 27.28 0.12 -2.97
C ASP A 73 25.88 -0.52 -2.88
N GLY A 74 25.84 -1.84 -2.65
CA GLY A 74 24.60 -2.59 -2.48
C GLY A 74 23.70 -2.06 -1.35
N GLY A 75 24.29 -1.49 -0.29
CA GLY A 75 23.55 -0.88 0.81
C GLY A 75 22.63 0.27 0.36
N VAL A 76 23.04 1.04 -0.66
CA VAL A 76 22.21 2.14 -1.21
C VAL A 76 20.95 1.60 -1.88
N LEU A 77 21.08 0.51 -2.65
CA LEU A 77 19.92 -0.16 -3.26
C LEU A 77 18.95 -0.69 -2.21
N VAL A 78 19.46 -1.35 -1.17
CA VAL A 78 18.61 -1.90 -0.10
C VAL A 78 17.87 -0.77 0.61
N ALA A 79 18.55 0.33 0.93
CA ALA A 79 17.93 1.49 1.57
C ALA A 79 16.83 2.12 0.70
N ASP A 80 17.09 2.36 -0.59
CA ASP A 80 16.11 2.95 -1.50
C ASP A 80 14.88 2.03 -1.69
N VAL A 81 15.08 0.70 -1.78
CA VAL A 81 13.99 -0.28 -1.85
C VAL A 81 13.17 -0.30 -0.55
N GLN A 82 13.80 -0.21 0.62
CA GLN A 82 13.10 -0.12 1.91
C GLN A 82 12.26 1.16 2.00
N GLN A 83 12.77 2.30 1.52
CA GLN A 83 12.01 3.55 1.48
C GLN A 83 10.80 3.45 0.56
N ILE A 84 10.95 2.86 -0.63
CA ILE A 84 9.82 2.60 -1.52
C ILE A 84 8.76 1.73 -0.84
N ASN A 85 9.16 0.64 -0.18
CA ASN A 85 8.22 -0.24 0.54
C ASN A 85 7.46 0.50 1.65
N ARG A 86 8.16 1.37 2.39
CA ARG A 86 7.54 2.21 3.43
C ARG A 86 6.53 3.18 2.82
N LEU A 87 6.89 3.87 1.75
CA LEU A 87 6.03 4.84 1.07
C LEU A 87 4.81 4.17 0.44
N LEU A 88 4.96 3.00 -0.19
CA LEU A 88 3.85 2.23 -0.74
C LEU A 88 2.92 1.71 0.36
N THR A 89 3.45 1.31 1.51
CA THR A 89 2.63 0.94 2.68
C THR A 89 1.82 2.14 3.19
N GLN A 90 2.45 3.30 3.35
CA GLN A 90 1.78 4.53 3.77
C GLN A 90 0.73 4.97 2.73
N PHE A 91 1.03 4.86 1.43
CA PHE A 91 0.08 5.12 0.36
C PHE A 91 -1.16 4.22 0.49
N ALA A 92 -0.97 2.92 0.73
CA ALA A 92 -2.07 1.97 0.91
C ALA A 92 -2.90 2.28 2.16
N GLN A 93 -2.28 2.67 3.27
CA GLN A 93 -2.97 3.08 4.50
C GLN A 93 -3.81 4.34 4.27
N HIS A 94 -3.25 5.37 3.63
CA HIS A 94 -4.00 6.58 3.28
C HIS A 94 -5.12 6.31 2.29
N LEU A 95 -4.90 5.39 1.35
CA LEU A 95 -5.93 4.98 0.39
C LEU A 95 -7.07 4.23 1.08
N ALA A 96 -6.76 3.36 2.04
CA ALA A 96 -7.79 2.66 2.83
C ALA A 96 -8.65 3.66 3.62
N ALA A 97 -8.04 4.62 4.32
CA ALA A 97 -8.77 5.68 5.01
C ALA A 97 -9.58 6.57 4.04
N ALA A 98 -9.02 6.85 2.86
CA ALA A 98 -9.70 7.61 1.81
C ALA A 98 -10.91 6.88 1.20
N SER A 99 -10.94 5.54 1.25
CA SER A 99 -12.02 4.74 0.66
C SER A 99 -13.34 4.81 1.42
N GLU A 100 -13.34 5.35 2.64
CA GLU A 100 -14.53 5.52 3.48
C GLU A 100 -15.57 6.45 2.84
N SER A 101 -15.12 7.48 2.12
CA SER A 101 -16.01 8.38 1.38
C SER A 101 -15.31 9.16 0.27
N PRO A 102 -16.06 9.61 -0.76
CA PRO A 102 -15.60 10.62 -1.73
C PRO A 102 -14.89 11.84 -1.16
N ALA A 103 -15.40 12.38 -0.04
CA ALA A 103 -14.84 13.56 0.60
C ALA A 103 -13.48 13.24 1.25
N ALA A 104 -13.41 12.12 1.98
CA ALA A 104 -12.17 11.62 2.57
C ALA A 104 -11.10 11.37 1.50
N LEU A 105 -11.48 10.83 0.33
CA LEU A 105 -10.56 10.68 -0.79
C LEU A 105 -9.99 12.02 -1.24
N LYS A 106 -10.83 13.02 -1.46
CA LYS A 106 -10.38 14.37 -1.87
C LYS A 106 -9.44 15.01 -0.85
N GLU A 107 -9.77 14.92 0.44
CA GLU A 107 -8.93 15.44 1.52
C GLU A 107 -7.54 14.78 1.57
N ARG A 108 -7.45 13.50 1.19
CA ARG A 108 -6.20 12.73 1.21
C ARG A 108 -5.41 12.81 -0.10
N LEU A 109 -5.98 13.32 -1.20
CA LEU A 109 -5.30 13.42 -2.50
C LEU A 109 -3.92 14.09 -2.44
N PRO A 110 -3.71 15.23 -1.74
CA PRO A 110 -2.39 15.85 -1.66
C PRO A 110 -1.34 14.93 -1.03
N VAL A 111 -1.74 14.16 -0.01
CA VAL A 111 -0.87 13.18 0.65
C VAL A 111 -0.53 12.04 -0.33
N LEU A 112 -1.53 11.48 -1.02
CA LEU A 112 -1.33 10.41 -2.00
C LEU A 112 -0.41 10.85 -3.16
N ARG A 113 -0.60 12.06 -3.68
CA ARG A 113 0.29 12.68 -4.70
C ARG A 113 1.73 12.78 -4.20
N SER A 114 1.91 13.35 -3.01
CA SER A 114 3.25 13.51 -2.40
C SER A 114 3.96 12.17 -2.22
N ARG A 115 3.27 11.15 -1.69
CA ARG A 115 3.85 9.81 -1.52
C ARG A 115 4.22 9.18 -2.86
N LEU A 116 3.38 9.31 -3.88
CA LEU A 116 3.66 8.78 -5.20
C LEU A 116 4.86 9.49 -5.87
N ALA A 117 4.97 10.81 -5.72
CA ALA A 117 6.11 11.58 -6.21
C ALA A 117 7.43 11.14 -5.54
N LEU A 118 7.40 10.84 -4.24
CA LEU A 118 8.57 10.27 -3.56
C LEU A 118 8.95 8.88 -4.10
N VAL A 119 7.96 8.01 -4.34
CA VAL A 119 8.21 6.70 -4.96
C VAL A 119 8.82 6.87 -6.37
N ASP A 120 8.35 7.84 -7.15
CA ASP A 120 8.93 8.16 -8.46
C ASP A 120 10.38 8.65 -8.37
N GLY A 121 10.67 9.50 -7.39
CA GLY A 121 12.03 9.93 -7.08
C GLY A 121 12.98 8.76 -6.83
N TYR A 122 12.62 7.87 -5.91
CA TYR A 122 13.42 6.67 -5.62
C TYR A 122 13.48 5.71 -6.81
N ALA A 123 12.40 5.54 -7.56
CA ALA A 123 12.41 4.71 -8.77
C ALA A 123 13.35 5.26 -9.85
N THR A 124 13.40 6.59 -9.99
CA THR A 124 14.33 7.28 -10.89
C THR A 124 15.77 7.10 -10.43
N ARG A 125 16.05 7.24 -9.13
CA ARG A 125 17.37 6.95 -8.55
C ARG A 125 17.84 5.53 -8.82
N ILE A 126 17.01 4.54 -8.48
CA ILE A 126 17.28 3.10 -8.73
C ILE A 126 17.63 2.86 -10.19
N ARG A 127 17.04 3.61 -11.12
CA ARG A 127 17.37 3.51 -12.56
C ARG A 127 18.67 4.22 -12.93
N GLY A 128 18.98 5.33 -12.26
CA GLY A 128 20.10 6.22 -12.56
C GLY A 128 21.46 5.76 -12.05
N TYR A 129 21.51 4.79 -11.14
CA TYR A 129 22.77 4.18 -10.69
C TYR A 129 22.90 2.71 -11.11
N THR A 130 24.13 2.19 -11.01
CA THR A 130 24.50 0.78 -11.12
C THR A 130 25.04 0.29 -9.79
N VAL A 131 24.83 -0.98 -9.45
CA VAL A 131 25.37 -1.58 -8.23
C VAL A 131 26.60 -2.42 -8.55
N SER A 132 27.65 -2.32 -7.74
CA SER A 132 28.91 -3.07 -7.94
C SER A 132 28.72 -4.59 -7.87
N ASP A 133 27.81 -5.06 -7.01
CA ASP A 133 27.48 -6.47 -6.84
C ASP A 133 26.55 -6.98 -7.97
N ALA A 134 27.01 -7.99 -8.72
CA ALA A 134 26.27 -8.49 -9.89
C ALA A 134 24.88 -9.09 -9.56
N PRO A 135 24.71 -9.90 -8.48
CA PRO A 135 23.39 -10.28 -8.00
C PRO A 135 22.46 -9.09 -7.72
N LEU A 136 22.91 -8.08 -6.99
CA LEU A 136 22.10 -6.89 -6.68
C LEU A 136 21.82 -6.03 -7.91
N GLU A 137 22.75 -5.94 -8.86
CA GLU A 137 22.52 -5.24 -10.13
C GLU A 137 21.45 -5.93 -10.97
N ARG A 138 21.40 -7.27 -10.97
CA ARG A 138 20.30 -8.02 -11.61
C ARG A 138 18.96 -7.70 -10.95
N ARG A 139 18.92 -7.62 -9.62
CA ARG A 139 17.71 -7.23 -8.86
C ARG A 139 17.27 -5.80 -9.17
N ARG A 140 18.20 -4.85 -9.16
CA ARG A 140 17.94 -3.45 -9.54
C ARG A 140 17.28 -3.36 -10.91
N LYS A 141 17.84 -4.05 -11.93
CA LYS A 141 17.26 -4.10 -13.28
C LYS A 141 15.87 -4.74 -13.30
N ALA A 142 15.66 -5.81 -12.55
CA ALA A 142 14.36 -6.47 -12.44
C ALA A 142 13.29 -5.57 -11.80
N LEU A 143 13.68 -4.68 -10.87
CA LEU A 143 12.77 -3.75 -10.19
C LEU A 143 12.42 -2.52 -11.03
N ALA A 144 13.30 -2.07 -11.92
CA ALA A 144 13.16 -0.81 -12.64
C ALA A 144 11.83 -0.68 -13.43
N ALA A 145 11.46 -1.72 -14.21
CA ALA A 145 10.26 -1.67 -15.04
C ALA A 145 8.95 -1.78 -14.22
N PRO A 146 8.82 -2.70 -13.25
CA PRO A 146 7.66 -2.75 -12.36
C PRO A 146 7.45 -1.46 -11.55
N LEU A 147 8.53 -0.86 -11.00
CA LEU A 147 8.44 0.39 -10.26
C LEU A 147 7.83 1.52 -11.11
N ARG A 148 8.32 1.69 -12.34
CA ARG A 148 7.78 2.68 -13.28
C ARG A 148 6.30 2.44 -13.55
N ARG A 149 5.87 1.18 -13.67
CA ARG A 149 4.44 0.87 -13.88
C ARG A 149 3.60 1.23 -12.66
N VAL A 150 4.08 0.94 -11.45
CA VAL A 150 3.38 1.32 -10.20
C VAL A 150 3.21 2.84 -10.14
N VAL A 151 4.28 3.62 -10.38
CA VAL A 151 4.18 5.09 -10.39
C VAL A 151 3.20 5.58 -11.44
N LYS A 152 3.31 5.09 -12.68
CA LYS A 152 2.43 5.52 -13.79
C LYS A 152 0.96 5.24 -13.47
N VAL A 153 0.64 4.03 -13.02
CA VAL A 153 -0.74 3.63 -12.73
C VAL A 153 -1.26 4.35 -11.48
N GLY A 154 -0.42 4.54 -10.46
CA GLY A 154 -0.76 5.34 -9.30
C GLY A 154 -1.06 6.80 -9.65
N GLY A 155 -0.37 7.36 -10.64
CA GLY A 155 -0.61 8.74 -11.11
C GLY A 155 -1.99 8.86 -11.73
N VAL A 156 -2.30 7.96 -12.68
CA VAL A 156 -3.62 7.89 -13.31
C VAL A 156 -4.73 7.67 -12.29
N PHE A 157 -4.48 6.87 -11.25
CA PHE A 157 -5.44 6.65 -10.17
C PHE A 157 -5.73 7.96 -9.41
N VAL A 158 -4.69 8.66 -9.00
CA VAL A 158 -4.80 9.89 -8.21
C VAL A 158 -5.42 11.03 -9.05
N ASP A 159 -5.14 11.08 -10.35
CA ASP A 159 -5.76 12.03 -11.27
C ASP A 159 -7.26 11.74 -11.46
N ALA A 160 -7.63 10.48 -11.72
CA ALA A 160 -9.04 10.09 -11.82
C ALA A 160 -9.82 10.39 -10.53
N ALA A 161 -9.20 10.15 -9.37
CA ALA A 161 -9.77 10.47 -8.07
C ALA A 161 -9.94 11.99 -7.85
N SER A 162 -8.99 12.79 -8.37
CA SER A 162 -9.07 14.26 -8.35
C SER A 162 -10.20 14.80 -9.22
N ASP A 163 -10.43 14.17 -10.36
CA ASP A 163 -11.52 14.52 -11.28
C ASP A 163 -12.90 14.05 -10.77
N GLY A 164 -12.93 13.22 -9.72
CA GLY A 164 -14.16 12.62 -9.19
C GLY A 164 -14.70 11.50 -10.09
N ASP A 165 -13.89 10.95 -10.98
CA ASP A 165 -14.26 9.83 -11.87
C ASP A 165 -14.10 8.50 -11.13
N TYR A 166 -15.14 8.12 -10.37
CA TYR A 166 -15.13 6.89 -9.56
C TYR A 166 -15.04 5.62 -10.40
N ALA A 167 -15.68 5.59 -11.58
CA ALA A 167 -15.67 4.43 -12.45
C ALA A 167 -14.25 4.15 -12.95
N ARG A 168 -13.55 5.21 -13.39
CA ARG A 168 -12.15 5.11 -13.78
C ARG A 168 -11.25 4.80 -12.59
N THR A 169 -11.49 5.42 -11.44
CA THR A 169 -10.74 5.14 -10.20
C THR A 169 -10.78 3.65 -9.84
N GLN A 170 -11.95 2.99 -9.93
CA GLN A 170 -12.08 1.55 -9.69
C GLN A 170 -11.36 0.70 -10.74
N ALA A 171 -11.49 1.05 -12.02
CA ALA A 171 -10.79 0.35 -13.10
C ALA A 171 -9.27 0.40 -12.90
N VAL A 172 -8.74 1.59 -12.59
CA VAL A 172 -7.30 1.81 -12.37
C VAL A 172 -6.84 1.15 -11.06
N ALA A 173 -7.67 1.06 -10.03
CA ALA A 173 -7.31 0.37 -8.79
C ALA A 173 -6.96 -1.12 -9.02
N THR A 174 -7.71 -1.78 -9.91
CA THR A 174 -7.43 -3.18 -10.30
C THR A 174 -6.07 -3.28 -11.00
N GLU A 175 -5.78 -2.36 -11.92
CA GLU A 175 -4.49 -2.30 -12.60
C GLU A 175 -3.34 -1.98 -11.64
N PHE A 176 -3.57 -1.08 -10.69
CA PHE A 176 -2.59 -0.68 -9.67
C PHE A 176 -2.22 -1.88 -8.79
N LYS A 177 -3.22 -2.64 -8.35
CA LYS A 177 -3.03 -3.90 -7.62
C LYS A 177 -2.19 -4.89 -8.43
N ALA A 178 -2.50 -5.08 -9.71
CA ALA A 178 -1.71 -5.96 -10.58
C ALA A 178 -0.25 -5.47 -10.73
N ALA A 179 -0.02 -4.16 -10.81
CA ALA A 179 1.31 -3.57 -10.85
C ALA A 179 2.09 -3.83 -9.55
N LEU A 180 1.45 -3.69 -8.38
CA LEU A 180 2.05 -3.99 -7.08
C LEU A 180 2.42 -5.47 -6.93
N VAL A 181 1.57 -6.39 -7.40
CA VAL A 181 1.88 -7.83 -7.40
C VAL A 181 3.12 -8.11 -8.26
N ARG A 182 3.19 -7.56 -9.47
CA ARG A 182 4.36 -7.71 -10.36
C ARG A 182 5.64 -7.15 -9.73
N LEU A 183 5.54 -6.01 -9.04
CA LEU A 183 6.67 -5.44 -8.29
C LEU A 183 7.15 -6.39 -7.19
N ARG A 184 6.24 -6.95 -6.39
CA ARG A 184 6.58 -7.93 -5.35
C ARG A 184 7.23 -9.19 -5.93
N THR A 185 6.69 -9.71 -7.02
CA THR A 185 7.28 -10.87 -7.73
C THR A 185 8.67 -10.55 -8.26
N ALA A 186 8.92 -9.35 -8.76
CA ALA A 186 10.25 -8.94 -9.21
C ALA A 186 11.24 -8.78 -8.05
N ALA A 187 10.79 -8.30 -6.90
CA ALA A 187 11.61 -8.16 -5.69
C ALA A 187 12.01 -9.50 -5.05
N ALA A 188 11.25 -10.57 -5.30
CA ALA A 188 11.50 -11.91 -4.77
C ALA A 188 12.53 -12.72 -5.57
N LYS A 189 12.95 -12.23 -6.74
CA LYS A 189 14.01 -12.85 -7.58
C LYS A 189 15.39 -12.38 -7.11
#